data_AF-A0A256W918-F1
#
_entry.id   AF-A0A256W918-F1
#
_cell.length_a   1.000
_cell.length_b   1.000
_cell.length_c   1.000
_cell.angle_alpha   90.00
_cell.angle_beta   90.00
_cell.angle_gamma   90.00
#
_symmetry.space_group_name_H-M   'P 1'
#
loop_
_entity.id
_entity.type
_entity.pdbx_description
1 polymer ?
#
loop_
_entity_poly.entity_id
_entity_poly.type
_entity_poly.pdbx_seq_one_letter_code
_entity_poly.pdbx_strand_id
1 'polypeptide(L)'
;MLHDKDIAKIQEIKIFFKDTWVSPEFFKEYLDLFKISKASKIFKSVKETGVPFGDIINLLLILPFTMSKTINSLYTSRLTPPTKGKKDVYYRALSNQKTNWRNILLLFVKRYISLSQGFKSGEDKYKCLIFDDTDISKTGKTIEG
;
A
#
# COMPACT_ATOMS: atom_id res chain seq x y z
N MET A 1 -14.79 18.92 21.62
CA MET A 1 -13.68 18.64 20.70
C MET A 1 -12.58 19.65 20.99
N LEU A 2 -11.50 19.21 21.63
CA LEU A 2 -10.28 20.01 21.76
C LEU A 2 -9.74 20.21 20.35
N HIS A 3 -9.67 21.47 19.90
CA HIS A 3 -8.90 21.80 18.71
C HIS A 3 -7.44 21.50 19.04
N ASP A 4 -6.82 20.58 18.30
CA ASP A 4 -5.39 20.32 18.34
C ASP A 4 -4.62 21.62 18.15
N LYS A 5 -4.08 22.16 19.25
CA LYS A 5 -3.22 23.34 19.24
C LYS A 5 -1.73 22.99 19.15
N ASP A 6 -1.39 21.71 19.00
CA ASP A 6 -0.01 21.20 19.05
C ASP A 6 0.54 20.66 17.71
N ILE A 7 -0.10 20.93 16.57
CA ILE A 7 0.47 20.66 15.23
C ILE A 7 1.54 21.73 14.88
N ALA A 8 2.42 22.06 15.81
CA ALA A 8 3.28 23.22 15.68
C ALA A 8 4.37 23.05 14.60
N LYS A 9 4.76 21.81 14.25
CA LYS A 9 6.05 21.57 13.55
C LYS A 9 6.04 20.36 12.61
N ILE A 10 5.00 20.16 11.79
CA ILE A 10 5.06 19.20 10.67
C ILE A 10 6.30 19.45 9.77
N GLN A 11 6.74 20.72 9.67
CA GLN A 11 7.96 21.08 8.94
C GLN A 11 9.25 20.49 9.54
N GLU A 12 9.32 20.24 10.85
CA GLU A 12 10.49 19.60 11.47
C GLU A 12 10.57 18.12 11.09
N ILE A 13 9.42 17.44 10.99
CA ILE A 13 9.37 16.04 10.55
C ILE A 13 9.76 15.95 9.07
N LYS A 14 9.38 16.93 8.25
CA LYS A 14 9.75 16.99 6.81
C LYS A 14 11.26 16.97 6.58
N ILE A 15 12.08 17.53 7.49
CA ILE A 15 13.55 17.53 7.37
C ILE A 15 14.11 16.10 7.43
N PHE A 16 13.43 15.18 8.13
CA PHE A 16 13.85 13.79 8.23
C PHE A 16 13.46 12.95 7.00
N PHE A 17 12.48 13.40 6.20
CA PHE A 17 12.08 12.73 4.97
C PHE A 17 12.91 13.26 3.79
N LYS A 18 13.80 12.44 3.24
CA LYS A 18 14.46 12.77 1.97
C LYS A 18 13.47 12.59 0.83
N ASP A 19 13.52 13.44 -0.20
CA ASP A 19 12.65 13.31 -1.40
C ASP A 19 12.71 11.92 -2.05
N THR A 20 13.84 11.22 -1.87
CA THR A 20 14.03 9.83 -2.32
C THR A 20 13.15 8.81 -1.59
N TRP A 21 12.67 9.09 -0.38
CA TRP A 21 11.81 8.20 0.40
C TRP A 21 10.34 8.25 -0.02
N VAL A 22 9.98 9.20 -0.90
CA VAL A 22 8.63 9.36 -1.43
C VAL A 22 8.54 8.82 -2.87
N SER A 23 9.62 8.22 -3.40
CA SER A 23 9.62 7.69 -4.76
C SER A 23 8.91 6.34 -4.86
N PRO A 24 8.21 6.07 -5.97
CA PRO A 24 7.65 4.76 -6.28
C PRO A 24 8.68 3.62 -6.16
N GLU A 25 9.91 3.89 -6.57
CA GLU A 25 11.03 2.94 -6.59
C GLU A 25 11.43 2.54 -5.17
N PHE A 26 11.53 3.52 -4.26
CA PHE A 26 11.81 3.25 -2.85
C PHE A 26 10.74 2.35 -2.25
N PHE A 27 9.46 2.68 -2.42
CA PHE A 27 8.38 1.84 -1.88
C PHE A 27 8.32 0.46 -2.51
N LYS A 28 8.66 0.34 -3.80
CA LYS A 28 8.75 -0.95 -4.47
C LYS A 28 9.79 -1.87 -3.82
N GLU A 29 10.99 -1.35 -3.54
CA GLU A 29 12.04 -2.11 -2.87
C GLU A 29 11.59 -2.60 -1.48
N TYR A 30 10.87 -1.76 -0.73
CA TYR A 30 10.30 -2.16 0.55
C TYR A 30 9.23 -3.24 0.40
N LEU A 31 8.33 -3.12 -0.59
CA LEU A 31 7.30 -4.14 -0.87
C LEU A 31 7.93 -5.48 -1.28
N ASP A 32 9.07 -5.47 -1.96
CA ASP A 32 9.78 -6.70 -2.32
C ASP A 32 10.26 -7.48 -1.08
N LEU A 33 10.54 -6.82 0.05
CA LEU A 33 10.87 -7.48 1.33
C LEU A 33 9.70 -8.33 1.85
N PHE A 34 8.46 -7.93 1.54
CA PHE A 34 7.26 -8.66 1.93
C PHE A 34 7.09 -9.96 1.13
N LYS A 35 7.77 -10.10 -0.01
CA LYS A 35 7.72 -11.31 -0.86
C LYS A 35 6.29 -11.75 -1.13
N ILE A 36 5.40 -10.81 -1.46
CA ILE A 36 3.96 -11.01 -1.69
C ILE A 36 3.69 -12.08 -2.75
N SER A 37 4.60 -12.24 -3.71
CA SER A 37 4.57 -13.33 -4.71
C SER A 37 4.57 -14.74 -4.09
N LYS A 38 5.15 -14.95 -2.89
CA LYS A 38 5.09 -16.23 -2.16
C LYS A 38 3.71 -16.48 -1.53
N ALA A 39 2.92 -15.44 -1.32
CA ALA A 39 1.51 -15.55 -0.94
C ALA A 39 0.59 -15.87 -2.15
N SER A 40 1.16 -16.14 -3.33
CA SER A 40 0.45 -16.51 -4.57
C SER A 40 -0.63 -17.58 -4.41
N LYS A 41 -0.48 -18.54 -3.49
CA LYS A 41 -1.51 -19.55 -3.21
C LYS A 41 -2.84 -18.93 -2.75
N ILE A 42 -2.79 -17.87 -1.95
CA ILE A 42 -3.97 -17.15 -1.43
C ILE A 42 -4.63 -16.36 -2.57
N PHE A 43 -3.83 -15.90 -3.52
CA PHE A 43 -4.34 -15.15 -4.66
C PHE A 43 -4.80 -16.02 -5.82
N LYS A 44 -4.43 -17.30 -5.85
CA LYS A 44 -4.83 -18.24 -6.91
C LYS A 44 -6.35 -18.41 -6.98
N SER A 45 -7.03 -18.42 -5.83
CA SER A 45 -8.51 -18.47 -5.77
C SER A 45 -9.19 -17.17 -6.25
N VAL A 46 -8.45 -16.07 -6.31
CA VAL A 46 -8.93 -14.76 -6.77
C VAL A 46 -8.71 -14.58 -8.27
N LYS A 47 -7.56 -15.07 -8.77
CA LYS A 47 -7.20 -14.98 -10.18
C LYS A 47 -6.28 -16.12 -10.60
N GLU A 48 -6.71 -16.86 -11.62
CA GLU A 48 -6.02 -18.06 -12.10
C GLU A 48 -5.08 -17.79 -13.29
N THR A 49 -5.43 -16.83 -14.15
CA THR A 49 -4.72 -16.56 -15.42
C THR A 49 -4.51 -15.07 -15.71
N GLY A 50 -3.55 -14.76 -16.58
CA GLY A 50 -3.18 -13.40 -16.97
C GLY A 50 -2.14 -12.77 -16.05
N VAL A 51 -2.29 -11.48 -15.73
CA VAL A 51 -1.39 -10.78 -14.80
C VAL A 51 -1.49 -11.41 -13.41
N PRO A 52 -0.37 -11.84 -12.79
CA PRO A 52 -0.37 -12.35 -11.42
C PRO A 52 -0.98 -11.33 -10.45
N PHE A 53 -1.86 -11.79 -9.57
CA PHE A 53 -2.54 -10.89 -8.64
C PHE A 53 -1.58 -10.19 -7.67
N GLY A 54 -0.45 -10.81 -7.32
CA GLY A 54 0.60 -10.15 -6.55
C GLY A 54 1.14 -8.89 -7.23
N ASP A 55 1.33 -8.94 -8.56
CA ASP A 55 1.79 -7.78 -9.34
C ASP A 55 0.73 -6.68 -9.39
N ILE A 56 -0.56 -7.08 -9.40
CA ILE A 56 -1.69 -6.15 -9.30
C ILE A 56 -1.64 -5.41 -7.96
N ILE A 57 -1.50 -6.15 -6.85
CA ILE A 57 -1.41 -5.57 -5.51
C ILE A 57 -0.19 -4.66 -5.36
N ASN A 58 0.98 -5.07 -5.86
CA ASN A 58 2.20 -4.27 -5.81
C ASN A 58 2.00 -2.91 -6.48
N LEU A 59 1.42 -2.87 -7.68
CA LEU A 59 1.16 -1.58 -8.34
C LEU A 59 0.16 -0.73 -7.55
N LEU A 60 -0.91 -1.33 -7.02
CA LEU A 60 -1.91 -0.60 -6.25
C LEU A 60 -1.33 0.02 -4.98
N LEU A 61 -0.40 -0.66 -4.31
CA LEU A 61 0.27 -0.15 -3.12
C LEU A 61 1.28 0.96 -3.44
N ILE A 62 1.86 0.96 -4.64
CA ILE A 62 2.79 2.01 -5.09
C ILE A 62 2.05 3.23 -5.65
N LEU A 63 0.82 3.06 -6.17
CA LEU A 63 0.04 4.11 -6.82
C LEU A 63 0.00 5.44 -6.05
N PRO A 64 -0.23 5.49 -4.72
CA PRO A 64 -0.23 6.74 -3.96
C PRO A 64 1.06 7.57 -4.08
N PHE A 65 2.17 6.92 -4.41
CA PHE A 65 3.50 7.54 -4.54
C PHE A 65 3.84 7.95 -5.99
N THR A 66 2.99 7.62 -6.96
CA THR A 66 3.25 7.87 -8.40
C THR A 66 2.78 9.23 -8.89
N MET A 67 2.42 10.16 -8.00
CA MET A 67 1.77 11.46 -8.31
C MET A 67 0.47 11.34 -9.14
N SER A 68 -0.02 10.11 -9.37
CA SER A 68 -1.16 9.81 -10.22
C SER A 68 -2.40 9.63 -9.38
N LYS A 69 -3.45 10.39 -9.67
CA LYS A 69 -4.72 10.32 -8.93
C LYS A 69 -5.51 9.03 -9.19
N THR A 70 -5.28 8.38 -10.34
CA THR A 70 -6.01 7.18 -10.75
C THR A 70 -5.10 6.20 -11.48
N ILE A 71 -5.52 4.93 -11.57
CA ILE A 71 -4.85 3.94 -12.41
C ILE A 71 -4.87 4.40 -13.88
N ASN A 72 -5.98 5.01 -14.34
CA ASN A 72 -6.06 5.51 -15.71
C ASN A 72 -5.00 6.59 -15.98
N SER A 73 -4.85 7.57 -15.08
CA SER A 73 -3.85 8.63 -15.23
C SER A 73 -2.43 8.08 -15.21
N LEU A 74 -2.16 7.04 -14.42
CA LEU A 74 -0.85 6.37 -14.41
C LEU A 74 -0.51 5.79 -15.79
N TYR A 75 -1.45 5.06 -16.41
CA TYR A 75 -1.28 4.45 -17.74
C TYR A 75 -1.31 5.43 -18.92
N THR A 76 -1.70 6.68 -18.70
CA THR A 76 -1.61 7.76 -19.70
C THR A 76 -0.41 8.68 -19.47
N SER A 77 0.36 8.44 -18.41
CA SER A 77 1.52 9.25 -18.04
C SER A 77 2.83 8.62 -18.53
N ARG A 78 3.92 9.39 -18.42
CA ARG A 78 5.28 8.88 -18.65
C ARG A 78 5.73 7.84 -17.60
N LEU A 79 4.99 7.72 -16.49
CA LEU A 79 5.24 6.76 -15.41
C LEU A 79 4.47 5.44 -15.61
N THR A 80 4.04 5.15 -16.84
CA THR A 80 3.34 3.90 -17.15
C THR A 80 4.22 2.70 -16.75
N PRO A 81 3.75 1.83 -15.85
CA PRO A 81 4.56 0.71 -15.38
C PRO A 81 4.71 -0.33 -16.50
N PRO A 82 5.85 -1.04 -16.58
CA PRO A 82 6.11 -2.08 -17.59
C PRO A 82 5.39 -3.39 -17.25
N THR A 83 4.07 -3.33 -17.04
CA THR A 83 3.24 -4.48 -16.69
C THR A 83 2.56 -5.05 -17.93
N LYS A 84 2.36 -6.38 -17.95
CA LYS A 84 1.57 -7.05 -19.01
C LYS A 84 0.09 -6.60 -19.03
N GLY A 85 -0.42 -6.08 -17.92
CA GLY A 85 -1.79 -5.56 -17.79
C GLY A 85 -1.93 -4.09 -18.18
N LYS A 86 -3.16 -3.69 -18.50
CA LYS A 86 -3.61 -2.30 -18.59
C LYS A 86 -4.59 -1.99 -17.46
N LYS A 87 -5.07 -0.75 -17.39
CA LYS A 87 -5.95 -0.24 -16.32
C LYS A 87 -7.11 -1.18 -15.92
N ASP A 88 -7.74 -1.85 -16.88
CA ASP A 88 -8.95 -2.66 -16.63
C ASP A 88 -8.68 -3.90 -15.78
N VAL A 89 -7.43 -4.39 -15.75
CA VAL A 89 -7.05 -5.50 -14.88
C VAL A 89 -7.14 -5.09 -13.41
N TYR A 90 -6.75 -3.86 -13.09
CA TYR A 90 -6.75 -3.32 -11.74
C TYR A 90 -8.15 -2.97 -11.27
N TYR A 91 -8.96 -2.33 -12.11
CA TYR A 91 -10.36 -2.04 -11.78
C TYR A 91 -11.18 -3.32 -11.57
N ARG A 92 -10.95 -4.36 -12.37
CA ARG A 92 -11.57 -5.68 -12.16
C ARG A 92 -11.12 -6.34 -10.85
N ALA A 93 -9.84 -6.19 -10.47
CA ALA A 93 -9.37 -6.72 -9.19
C ALA A 93 -9.99 -5.99 -8.00
N LEU A 94 -10.06 -4.66 -8.04
CA LEU A 94 -10.67 -3.84 -6.98
C LEU A 94 -12.19 -4.10 -6.81
N SER A 95 -12.88 -4.42 -7.90
CA SER A 95 -14.33 -4.73 -7.90
C SER A 95 -14.65 -6.20 -7.65
N ASN A 96 -13.65 -7.07 -7.50
CA ASN A 96 -13.88 -8.50 -7.30
C ASN A 96 -14.32 -8.80 -5.86
N GLN A 97 -15.61 -9.09 -5.69
CA GLN A 97 -16.21 -9.40 -4.38
C GLN A 97 -15.69 -10.70 -3.75
N LYS A 98 -15.01 -11.57 -4.52
CA LYS A 98 -14.35 -12.77 -3.98
C LYS A 98 -13.02 -12.46 -3.29
N THR A 99 -12.50 -11.24 -3.40
CA THR A 99 -11.24 -10.85 -2.77
C THR A 99 -11.42 -10.62 -1.28
N ASN A 100 -10.76 -11.44 -0.47
CA ASN A 100 -10.72 -11.26 0.99
C ASN A 100 -9.64 -10.23 1.39
N TRP A 101 -9.99 -8.94 1.32
CA TRP A 101 -9.09 -7.83 1.65
C TRP A 101 -8.54 -7.90 3.08
N ARG A 102 -9.35 -8.37 4.05
CA ARG A 102 -8.92 -8.53 5.44
C ARG A 102 -7.78 -9.54 5.56
N ASN A 103 -7.84 -10.65 4.84
CA ASN A 103 -6.76 -11.63 4.84
C ASN A 103 -5.48 -11.06 4.22
N ILE A 104 -5.58 -10.26 3.15
CA ILE A 104 -4.43 -9.58 2.55
C ILE A 104 -3.73 -8.67 3.58
N LEU A 105 -4.51 -7.86 4.31
CA LEU A 105 -3.98 -7.01 5.38
C LEU A 105 -3.29 -7.83 6.48
N LEU A 106 -3.92 -8.91 6.95
CA LEU A 106 -3.33 -9.78 7.99
C LEU A 106 -2.01 -10.42 7.54
N LEU A 107 -1.88 -10.80 6.27
CA LEU A 107 -0.62 -11.32 5.74
C LEU A 107 0.48 -10.26 5.75
N PHE A 108 0.13 -9.02 5.40
CA PHE A 108 1.06 -7.90 5.43
C PHE A 108 1.58 -7.67 6.86
N VAL A 109 0.67 -7.62 7.84
CA VAL A 109 1.01 -7.46 9.27
C VAL A 109 1.88 -8.61 9.77
N LYS A 110 1.51 -9.88 9.50
CA LYS A 110 2.31 -11.05 9.90
C LYS A 110 3.73 -11.01 9.33
N ARG A 111 3.85 -10.60 8.07
CA ARG A 111 5.14 -10.48 7.39
C ARG A 111 5.98 -9.35 7.99
N TYR A 112 5.37 -8.21 8.27
CA TYR A 112 6.03 -7.09 8.95
C TYR A 112 6.57 -7.51 10.32
N ILE A 113 5.75 -8.15 11.15
CA ILE A 113 6.16 -8.63 12.49
C ILE A 113 7.34 -9.59 12.36
N SER A 114 7.28 -10.54 11.42
CA SER A 114 8.39 -11.47 11.15
C SER A 114 9.67 -10.76 10.70
N LEU A 115 9.58 -9.76 9.83
CA LEU A 115 10.73 -8.95 9.40
C LEU A 115 11.30 -8.13 10.57
N SER A 116 10.43 -7.60 11.44
CA SER A 116 10.82 -6.78 12.58
C SER A 116 11.68 -7.50 13.61
N GLN A 117 11.58 -8.83 13.69
CA GLN A 117 12.44 -9.65 14.55
C GLN A 117 13.90 -9.68 14.06
N GLY A 118 14.13 -9.45 12.76
CA GLY A 118 15.46 -9.43 12.16
C GLY A 118 16.12 -8.05 12.14
N PHE A 119 15.37 -6.97 12.40
CA PHE A 119 15.97 -5.66 12.61
C PHE A 119 16.62 -5.63 13.99
N LYS A 120 17.88 -5.16 14.06
CA LYS A 120 18.57 -4.99 15.34
C LYS A 120 17.67 -4.14 16.25
N SER A 121 17.36 -4.65 17.43
CA SER A 121 16.77 -3.86 18.49
C SER A 121 17.64 -2.61 18.64
N GLY A 122 17.05 -1.43 18.56
CA GLY A 122 17.73 -0.22 19.02
C GLY A 122 18.16 -0.41 20.49
N GLU A 123 19.06 0.44 20.97
CA GLU A 123 19.45 0.42 22.39
C GLU A 123 18.25 0.61 23.33
N ASP A 124 17.17 1.24 22.80
CA ASP A 124 15.90 1.38 23.47
C ASP A 124 15.13 0.05 23.62
N LYS A 125 14.79 -0.25 24.87
CA LYS A 125 14.03 -1.45 25.26
C LYS A 125 12.52 -1.31 25.01
N TYR A 126 12.03 -0.11 24.71
CA TYR A 126 10.60 0.17 24.61
C TYR A 126 10.09 0.01 23.17
N LYS A 127 8.91 -0.59 23.04
CA LYS A 127 8.16 -0.66 21.79
C LYS A 127 6.87 0.12 21.97
N CYS A 128 6.62 1.09 21.10
CA CYS A 128 5.40 1.88 21.10
C CYS A 128 4.43 1.35 20.03
N LEU A 129 3.18 1.12 20.42
CA LEU A 129 2.08 0.92 19.48
C LEU A 129 1.36 2.26 19.33
N ILE A 130 1.39 2.82 18.13
CA ILE A 130 0.60 4.01 17.78
C ILE A 130 -0.70 3.52 17.18
N PHE A 131 -1.83 3.93 17.78
CA PHE A 131 -3.16 3.68 17.27
C PHE A 131 -3.91 5.00 17.21
N ASP A 132 -4.41 5.31 16.03
CA ASP A 132 -5.13 6.54 15.72
C ASP A 132 -6.25 6.15 14.75
N ASP A 133 -7.44 6.70 14.93
CA ASP A 133 -8.53 6.53 13.97
C ASP A 133 -8.50 7.64 12.92
N THR A 134 -8.98 7.33 11.72
CA THR A 134 -9.05 8.32 10.64
C THR A 134 -10.29 8.08 9.82
N ASP A 135 -11.06 9.14 9.63
CA ASP A 135 -12.23 9.13 8.76
C ASP A 135 -11.79 9.12 7.29
N ILE A 136 -12.35 8.18 6.52
CA ILE A 136 -12.19 8.15 5.06
C ILE A 136 -13.50 8.64 4.45
N SER A 137 -13.49 9.88 3.95
CA SER A 137 -14.63 10.45 3.23
C SER A 137 -14.93 9.61 1.98
N LYS A 138 -16.08 8.95 1.95
CA LYS A 138 -16.56 8.23 0.76
C LYS A 138 -17.29 9.19 -0.16
N THR A 139 -17.04 9.06 -1.46
CA THR A 139 -17.75 9.78 -2.51
C THR A 139 -18.24 8.77 -3.55
N GLY A 140 -19.32 9.09 -4.28
CA GLY A 140 -19.87 8.22 -5.32
C GLY A 140 -21.36 7.94 -5.14
N LYS A 141 -21.92 7.12 -6.04
CA LYS A 141 -23.36 6.83 -6.07
C LYS A 141 -23.80 5.74 -5.09
N THR A 142 -22.85 4.95 -4.58
CA THR A 142 -23.10 3.79 -3.70
C THR A 142 -22.32 3.96 -2.39
N ILE A 143 -22.48 5.11 -1.75
CA ILE A 143 -21.84 5.42 -0.46
C ILE A 143 -22.61 4.84 0.73
N GLU A 144 -23.91 4.61 0.56
CA GLU A 144 -24.80 4.00 1.53
C GLU A 144 -24.69 2.47 1.38
N GLY A 145 -24.03 1.84 2.34
CA GLY A 145 -23.90 0.41 2.47
C GLY A 145 -23.70 0.05 3.93
#